data_AF-A0AAV4GKU6-F1
#
_entry.id   AF-A0AAV4GKU6-F1
#
_cell.length_a   1.000
_cell.length_b   1.000
_cell.length_c   1.000
_cell.angle_alpha   90.00
_cell.angle_beta   90.00
_cell.angle_gamma   90.00
#
_symmetry.space_group_name_H-M   'P 1'
#
loop_
_entity.id
_entity.type
_entity.pdbx_description
1 polymer ?
#
loop_
_entity_poly.entity_id
_entity_poly.type
_entity_poly.pdbx_seq_one_letter_code
_entity_poly.pdbx_strand_id
1 'polypeptide(L)'
;MAWCRMKFKPKKSRSLSIRKGKIEEAVTFTVAEQQIPTVSQEPVKSLGRWYDSSMKDTRRGVETVQFDSEGLVAINKCGITGKFKVWCLQFMLIPKLLWPLLVYDICCSTVESIEAKINKYTRKWLGFPPGLSDVAMYCRKAKLKLLMKSILEEYKCGKVRLVTMLEESDDPVVKTVQPSIKTGRNWKVAEAIDEAKECLRLKEVIGQTQTDRKGLGSSSVKWWSKTGGKEKRDMVIIYLSVFLYI
;
A
#
# COMPACT_ATOMS: atom_id res chain seq x y z
N MET A 1 17.75 19.44 -33.51
CA MET A 1 17.48 20.57 -32.57
C MET A 1 18.24 20.35 -31.26
N ALA A 2 18.93 21.37 -30.78
CA ALA A 2 19.49 21.40 -29.43
C ALA A 2 18.72 22.47 -28.64
N TRP A 3 18.09 22.09 -27.53
CA TRP A 3 17.44 23.04 -26.62
C TRP A 3 18.37 23.25 -25.43
N CYS A 4 18.78 24.49 -25.15
CA CYS A 4 19.71 24.81 -24.06
C CYS A 4 20.97 23.92 -24.03
N ARG A 5 21.58 23.66 -25.20
CA ARG A 5 22.73 22.73 -25.37
C ARG A 5 22.45 21.26 -25.01
N MET A 6 21.21 20.89 -24.73
CA MET A 6 20.78 19.51 -24.51
C MET A 6 20.31 18.87 -25.82
N LYS A 7 20.69 17.60 -26.03
CA LYS A 7 20.20 16.77 -27.14
C LYS A 7 19.07 15.87 -26.65
N PHE A 8 17.93 15.96 -27.33
CA PHE A 8 16.81 15.05 -27.09
C PHE A 8 17.20 13.61 -27.47
N LYS A 9 16.73 12.61 -26.72
CA LYS A 9 17.03 11.18 -26.95
C LYS A 9 15.74 10.43 -27.30
N PRO A 10 15.35 10.35 -28.59
CA PRO A 10 14.12 9.70 -29.04
C PRO A 10 13.94 8.28 -28.50
N LYS A 11 15.02 7.48 -28.49
CA LYS A 11 15.02 6.11 -27.95
C LYS A 11 14.66 6.00 -26.46
N LYS A 12 14.86 7.05 -25.67
CA LYS A 12 14.51 7.09 -24.23
C LYS A 12 13.14 7.71 -23.96
N SER A 13 12.51 8.26 -24.99
CA SER A 13 11.19 8.88 -24.90
C SER A 13 10.12 7.90 -25.35
N ARG A 14 8.87 8.11 -24.93
CA ARG A 14 7.71 7.42 -25.49
C ARG A 14 6.62 8.41 -25.84
N SER A 15 5.86 8.09 -26.88
CA SER A 15 4.69 8.85 -27.29
C SER A 15 3.41 8.05 -27.09
N LEU A 16 2.34 8.76 -26.71
CA LEU A 16 0.98 8.25 -26.65
C LEU A 16 0.06 9.30 -27.26
N SER A 17 -0.64 8.93 -28.33
CA SER A 17 -1.60 9.79 -29.02
C SER A 17 -3.01 9.35 -28.66
N ILE A 18 -3.82 10.30 -28.18
CA ILE A 18 -5.20 10.03 -27.77
C ILE A 18 -6.13 10.93 -28.58
N ARG A 19 -7.06 10.33 -29.31
CA ARG A 19 -8.09 11.05 -30.08
C ARG A 19 -9.46 10.50 -29.72
N LYS A 20 -10.37 11.38 -29.29
CA LYS A 20 -11.72 11.03 -28.83
C LYS A 20 -11.72 9.90 -27.78
N GLY A 21 -10.75 9.92 -26.86
CA GLY A 21 -10.62 8.93 -25.78
C GLY A 21 -10.11 7.54 -26.21
N LYS A 22 -9.74 7.36 -27.48
CA LYS A 22 -9.10 6.14 -27.99
C LYS A 22 -7.65 6.40 -28.34
N ILE A 23 -6.84 5.36 -28.19
CA ILE A 23 -5.43 5.39 -28.56
C ILE A 23 -5.34 5.34 -30.08
N GLU A 24 -4.64 6.31 -30.66
CA GLU A 24 -4.43 6.40 -32.10
C GLU A 24 -2.99 6.00 -32.43
N GLU A 25 -2.78 4.71 -32.71
CA GLU A 25 -1.44 4.15 -32.94
C GLU A 25 -0.81 4.60 -34.27
N ALA A 26 -1.64 5.11 -35.21
CA ALA A 26 -1.19 5.63 -36.49
C ALA A 26 -0.37 6.93 -36.38
N VAL A 27 -0.56 7.69 -35.31
CA VAL A 27 0.15 8.96 -35.11
C VAL A 27 1.52 8.67 -34.50
N THR A 28 2.56 8.91 -35.29
CA THR A 28 3.96 8.73 -34.89
C THR A 28 4.66 10.08 -34.82
N PHE A 29 5.56 10.22 -33.84
CA PHE A 29 6.34 11.44 -33.66
C PHE A 29 7.80 11.18 -34.01
N THR A 30 8.39 12.09 -34.78
CA THR A 30 9.80 12.05 -35.18
C THR A 30 10.52 13.28 -34.64
N VAL A 31 11.72 13.06 -34.10
CA VAL A 31 12.60 14.14 -33.64
C VAL A 31 14.00 13.85 -34.14
N ALA A 32 14.58 14.80 -34.89
CA ALA A 32 15.90 14.65 -35.51
C ALA A 32 16.01 13.34 -36.33
N GLU A 33 15.02 13.11 -37.20
CA GLU A 33 14.92 11.95 -38.11
C GLU A 33 14.81 10.58 -37.43
N GLN A 34 14.72 10.54 -36.10
CA GLN A 34 14.48 9.32 -35.34
C GLN A 34 13.04 9.29 -34.84
N GLN A 35 12.36 8.16 -35.08
CA GLN A 35 11.03 7.91 -34.56
C GLN A 35 11.07 7.65 -33.05
N ILE A 36 10.13 8.26 -32.33
CA ILE A 36 9.90 7.98 -30.92
C ILE A 36 9.03 6.71 -30.83
N PRO A 37 9.47 5.66 -30.10
CA PRO A 37 8.66 4.46 -29.91
C PRO A 37 7.39 4.78 -29.10
N THR A 38 6.30 4.12 -29.44
CA THR A 38 5.01 4.34 -28.76
C THR A 38 4.96 3.59 -27.43
N VAL A 39 4.12 4.04 -26.49
CA VAL A 39 3.88 3.34 -25.21
C VAL A 39 3.28 1.94 -25.43
N SER A 40 2.51 1.73 -26.51
CA SER A 40 1.99 0.41 -26.90
C SER A 40 3.11 -0.58 -27.25
N GLN A 41 4.16 -0.12 -27.93
CA GLN A 41 5.30 -0.95 -28.31
C GLN A 41 6.24 -1.19 -27.14
N GLU A 42 6.60 -0.12 -26.43
CA GLU A 42 7.57 -0.15 -25.34
C GLU A 42 7.02 0.62 -24.13
N PRO A 43 6.45 -0.07 -23.13
CA PRO A 43 5.91 0.59 -21.94
C PRO A 43 7.01 1.30 -21.15
N VAL A 44 6.62 2.36 -20.43
CA VAL A 44 7.57 3.17 -19.62
C VAL A 44 7.48 2.76 -18.17
N LYS A 45 8.63 2.67 -17.50
CA LYS A 45 8.68 2.63 -16.04
C LYS A 45 9.14 3.99 -15.51
N SER A 46 8.36 4.59 -14.62
CA SER A 46 8.75 5.80 -13.88
C SER A 46 8.43 5.63 -12.40
N LEU A 47 9.42 5.88 -11.53
CA LEU A 47 9.32 5.76 -10.07
C LEU A 47 8.72 4.44 -9.59
N GLY A 48 9.06 3.33 -10.27
CA GLY A 48 8.55 2.01 -9.92
C GLY A 48 7.17 1.67 -10.50
N ARG A 49 6.45 2.65 -11.07
CA ARG A 49 5.16 2.47 -11.76
C ARG A 49 5.36 2.22 -13.24
N TRP A 50 4.69 1.21 -13.77
CA TRP A 50 4.63 0.95 -15.20
C TRP A 50 3.44 1.67 -15.84
N TYR A 51 3.70 2.30 -16.97
CA TYR A 51 2.72 2.95 -17.84
C TYR A 51 2.67 2.16 -19.14
N ASP A 52 1.52 1.57 -19.41
CA ASP A 52 1.20 0.91 -20.68
C ASP A 52 0.08 1.65 -21.40
N SER A 53 -0.17 1.24 -22.64
CA SER A 53 -1.18 1.87 -23.50
C SER A 53 -2.58 1.88 -22.86
N SER A 54 -2.91 0.86 -22.06
CA SER A 54 -4.22 0.75 -21.40
C SER A 54 -4.48 1.85 -20.38
N MET A 55 -3.42 2.45 -19.81
CA MET A 55 -3.48 3.43 -18.71
C MET A 55 -4.32 2.96 -17.51
N LYS A 56 -4.50 1.63 -17.36
CA LYS A 56 -5.29 1.00 -16.31
C LYS A 56 -4.42 0.09 -15.45
N ASP A 57 -4.70 0.10 -14.16
CA ASP A 57 -3.97 -0.71 -13.18
C ASP A 57 -4.51 -2.15 -13.04
N THR A 58 -5.60 -2.51 -13.74
CA THR A 58 -6.27 -3.81 -13.58
C THR A 58 -5.33 -5.00 -13.80
N ARG A 59 -4.47 -4.93 -14.83
CA ARG A 59 -3.48 -5.98 -15.09
C ARG A 59 -2.46 -6.12 -13.96
N ARG A 60 -2.11 -5.01 -13.31
CA ARG A 60 -1.14 -4.98 -12.20
C ARG A 60 -1.67 -5.67 -10.95
N GLY A 61 -2.98 -5.61 -10.71
CA GLY A 61 -3.62 -6.41 -9.67
C GLY A 61 -3.43 -7.91 -9.90
N VAL A 62 -3.66 -8.39 -11.13
CA VAL A 62 -3.47 -9.81 -11.50
C VAL A 62 -2.01 -10.24 -11.37
N GLU A 63 -1.08 -9.43 -11.90
CA GLU A 63 0.37 -9.68 -11.78
C GLU A 63 0.82 -9.76 -10.31
N THR A 64 0.26 -8.92 -9.44
CA THR A 64 0.58 -8.92 -8.00
C THR A 64 0.12 -10.20 -7.32
N VAL A 65 -1.08 -10.70 -7.66
CA VAL A 65 -1.61 -11.98 -7.13
C VAL A 65 -0.80 -13.18 -7.62
N GLN A 66 -0.35 -13.13 -8.89
CA GLN A 66 0.52 -14.16 -9.46
C GLN A 66 1.88 -14.17 -8.77
N PHE A 67 2.48 -12.99 -8.58
CA PHE A 67 3.74 -12.83 -7.87
C PHE A 67 3.68 -13.32 -6.42
N ASP A 68 2.59 -13.02 -5.69
CA ASP A 68 2.33 -13.59 -4.36
C ASP A 68 2.33 -15.13 -4.40
N SER A 69 1.57 -15.69 -5.35
CA SER A 69 1.41 -17.15 -5.47
C SER A 69 2.74 -17.85 -5.78
N GLU A 70 3.55 -17.28 -6.69
CA GLU A 70 4.89 -17.77 -7.01
C GLU A 70 5.84 -17.66 -5.83
N GLY A 71 5.82 -16.53 -5.11
CA GLY A 71 6.63 -16.30 -3.92
C GLY A 71 6.32 -17.29 -2.80
N LEU A 72 5.03 -17.53 -2.52
CA LEU A 72 4.59 -18.51 -1.52
C LEU A 72 5.00 -19.94 -1.90
N VAL A 73 4.85 -20.32 -3.17
CA VAL A 73 5.29 -21.62 -3.67
C VAL A 73 6.80 -21.79 -3.53
N ALA A 74 7.58 -20.76 -3.87
CA ALA A 74 9.04 -20.79 -3.72
C ALA A 74 9.45 -20.98 -2.25
N ILE A 75 8.90 -20.18 -1.33
CA ILE A 75 9.16 -20.32 0.12
C ILE A 75 8.75 -21.69 0.63
N ASN A 76 7.59 -22.19 0.18
CA ASN A 76 7.09 -23.49 0.61
C ASN A 76 8.02 -24.63 0.18
N LYS A 77 8.63 -24.55 -1.01
CA LYS A 77 9.58 -25.54 -1.55
C LYS A 77 10.94 -25.50 -0.86
N CYS A 78 11.29 -24.43 -0.15
CA CYS A 78 12.53 -24.37 0.63
C CYS A 78 12.55 -25.47 1.71
N GLY A 79 13.68 -26.16 1.88
CA GLY A 79 13.91 -27.18 2.90
C GLY A 79 14.10 -26.65 4.32
N ILE A 80 13.76 -25.39 4.58
CA ILE A 80 13.94 -24.72 5.88
C ILE A 80 12.75 -24.99 6.82
N THR A 81 12.97 -24.86 8.13
CA THR A 81 11.93 -25.00 9.15
C THR A 81 10.82 -23.95 8.97
N GLY A 82 9.58 -24.29 9.36
CA GLY A 82 8.41 -23.42 9.22
C GLY A 82 8.57 -22.01 9.79
N LYS A 83 9.20 -21.85 10.96
CA LYS A 83 9.52 -20.54 11.55
C LYS A 83 10.35 -19.64 10.62
N PHE A 84 11.31 -20.23 9.89
CA PHE A 84 12.14 -19.50 8.94
C PHE A 84 11.39 -19.19 7.64
N LYS A 85 10.43 -20.05 7.23
CA LYS A 85 9.51 -19.73 6.12
C LYS A 85 8.65 -18.50 6.43
N VAL A 86 8.12 -18.44 7.64
CA VAL A 86 7.36 -17.27 8.11
C VAL A 86 8.24 -16.02 8.19
N TRP A 87 9.49 -16.17 8.61
CA TRP A 87 10.46 -15.07 8.56
C TRP A 87 10.67 -14.56 7.11
N CYS A 88 10.88 -15.46 6.14
CA CYS A 88 11.00 -15.09 4.73
C CYS A 88 9.72 -14.40 4.20
N LEU A 89 8.55 -14.90 4.57
CA LEU A 89 7.28 -14.25 4.24
C LEU A 89 7.25 -12.82 4.78
N GLN A 90 7.54 -12.64 6.08
CA GLN A 90 7.40 -11.36 6.78
C GLN A 90 8.39 -10.30 6.32
N PHE A 91 9.63 -10.70 6.05
CA PHE A 91 10.74 -9.77 5.79
C PHE A 91 11.23 -9.76 4.34
N MET A 92 10.76 -10.69 3.50
CA MET A 92 11.12 -10.71 2.08
C MET A 92 9.90 -10.57 1.16
N LEU A 93 8.88 -11.42 1.31
CA LEU A 93 7.74 -11.43 0.38
C LEU A 93 6.77 -10.27 0.62
N ILE A 94 6.33 -10.06 1.86
CA ILE A 94 5.39 -8.98 2.21
C ILE A 94 5.95 -7.61 1.80
N PRO A 95 7.20 -7.21 2.13
CA PRO A 95 7.75 -5.93 1.69
C PRO A 95 7.76 -5.75 0.17
N LYS A 96 8.02 -6.82 -0.59
CA LYS A 96 7.97 -6.80 -2.07
C LYS A 96 6.54 -6.63 -2.60
N LEU A 97 5.55 -7.19 -1.92
CA LEU A 97 4.12 -7.03 -2.26
C LEU A 97 3.59 -5.65 -1.89
N LEU A 98 4.04 -5.05 -0.79
CA LEU A 98 3.56 -3.75 -0.35
C LEU A 98 3.84 -2.63 -1.36
N TRP A 99 4.94 -2.71 -2.11
CA TRP A 99 5.27 -1.72 -3.13
C TRP A 99 4.23 -1.61 -4.26
N PRO A 100 3.91 -2.68 -5.03
CA PRO A 100 2.86 -2.61 -6.05
C PRO A 100 1.48 -2.29 -5.45
N LEU A 101 1.17 -2.80 -4.26
CA LEU A 101 -0.07 -2.48 -3.56
C LEU A 101 -0.20 -0.99 -3.20
N LEU A 102 0.91 -0.31 -2.88
CA LEU A 102 0.93 1.12 -2.61
C LEU A 102 0.77 1.92 -3.91
N VAL A 103 1.56 1.59 -4.94
CA VAL A 103 1.70 2.37 -6.17
C VAL A 103 0.49 2.28 -7.11
N TYR A 104 -0.13 1.11 -7.20
CA TYR A 104 -1.26 0.86 -8.10
C TYR A 104 -2.60 0.95 -7.37
N ASP A 105 -3.65 1.27 -8.13
CA ASP A 105 -5.04 1.22 -7.67
C ASP A 105 -5.56 -0.23 -7.69
N ILE A 106 -5.18 -0.98 -6.65
CA ILE A 106 -5.62 -2.36 -6.43
C ILE A 106 -6.78 -2.37 -5.43
N CYS A 107 -7.82 -3.17 -5.69
CA CYS A 107 -8.99 -3.26 -4.82
C CYS A 107 -8.66 -3.97 -3.50
N CYS A 108 -9.30 -3.56 -2.40
CA CYS A 108 -9.18 -4.18 -1.08
C CYS A 108 -9.50 -5.69 -1.11
N SER A 109 -10.52 -6.10 -1.88
CA SER A 109 -10.89 -7.50 -2.05
C SER A 109 -9.79 -8.37 -2.66
N THR A 110 -8.96 -7.80 -3.54
CA THR A 110 -7.79 -8.49 -4.09
C THR A 110 -6.75 -8.74 -2.98
N VAL A 111 -6.54 -7.77 -2.11
CA VAL A 111 -5.60 -7.90 -0.97
C VAL A 111 -6.10 -8.92 0.05
N GLU A 112 -7.40 -8.94 0.34
CA GLU A 112 -8.03 -9.96 1.19
C GLU A 112 -7.81 -11.37 0.62
N SER A 113 -7.91 -11.54 -0.69
CA SER A 113 -7.64 -12.83 -1.34
C SER A 113 -6.17 -13.27 -1.22
N ILE A 114 -5.23 -12.32 -1.25
CA ILE A 114 -3.80 -12.56 -1.04
C ILE A 114 -3.57 -12.96 0.42
N GLU A 115 -4.14 -12.22 1.37
CA GLU A 115 -4.01 -12.53 2.80
C GLU A 115 -4.57 -13.91 3.14
N ALA A 116 -5.71 -14.31 2.58
CA ALA A 116 -6.27 -15.63 2.77
C ALA A 116 -5.32 -16.76 2.31
N LYS A 117 -4.61 -16.57 1.18
CA LYS A 117 -3.58 -17.51 0.73
C LYS A 117 -2.39 -17.54 1.69
N ILE A 118 -1.90 -16.37 2.09
CA ILE A 118 -0.80 -16.23 3.05
C ILE A 118 -1.14 -16.93 4.37
N ASN A 119 -2.36 -16.77 4.89
CA ASN A 119 -2.82 -17.39 6.13
C ASN A 119 -2.80 -18.92 6.02
N LYS A 120 -3.25 -19.47 4.88
CA LYS A 120 -3.21 -20.93 4.62
C LYS A 120 -1.79 -21.49 4.67
N TYR A 121 -0.83 -20.84 4.00
CA TYR A 121 0.57 -21.26 4.03
C TYR A 121 1.18 -21.11 5.42
N THR A 122 0.93 -19.98 6.08
CA THR A 122 1.46 -19.69 7.42
C THR A 122 1.00 -20.74 8.43
N ARG A 123 -0.30 -21.07 8.44
CA ARG A 123 -0.85 -22.12 9.31
C ARG A 123 -0.19 -23.46 9.07
N LYS A 124 -0.02 -23.83 7.80
CA LYS A 124 0.68 -25.06 7.40
C LYS A 124 2.13 -25.07 7.89
N TRP A 125 2.86 -23.96 7.77
CA TRP A 125 4.26 -23.89 8.17
C TRP A 125 4.45 -23.89 9.69
N LEU A 126 3.56 -23.25 10.44
CA LEU A 126 3.63 -23.19 11.90
C LEU A 126 2.94 -24.38 12.59
N GLY A 127 2.24 -25.23 11.83
CA GLY A 127 1.47 -26.35 12.39
C GLY A 127 0.22 -25.90 13.15
N PHE A 128 -0.33 -24.73 12.83
CA PHE A 128 -1.55 -24.24 13.47
C PHE A 128 -2.79 -24.98 12.97
N PRO A 129 -3.79 -25.20 13.84
CA PRO A 129 -5.04 -25.80 13.42
C PRO A 129 -5.76 -24.89 12.42
N PRO A 130 -6.49 -25.47 11.45
CA PRO A 130 -7.20 -24.69 10.43
C PRO A 130 -8.27 -23.76 11.03
N GLY A 131 -8.82 -24.10 12.21
CA GLY A 131 -9.85 -23.31 12.91
C GLY A 131 -9.32 -22.17 13.80
N LEU A 132 -8.01 -21.97 13.93
CA LEU A 132 -7.47 -20.82 14.67
C LEU A 132 -7.92 -19.52 13.98
N SER A 133 -8.33 -18.49 14.72
CA SER A 133 -8.75 -17.23 14.09
C SER A 133 -7.57 -16.45 13.51
N ASP A 134 -7.77 -15.71 12.41
CA ASP A 134 -6.75 -14.80 11.85
C ASP A 134 -6.39 -13.69 12.87
N VAL A 135 -7.36 -13.29 13.71
CA VAL A 135 -7.14 -12.34 14.81
C VAL A 135 -6.07 -12.86 15.76
N ALA A 136 -6.10 -14.14 16.14
CA ALA A 136 -5.07 -14.72 17.01
C ALA A 136 -3.68 -14.74 16.37
N MET A 137 -3.59 -14.74 15.04
CA MET A 137 -2.31 -14.70 14.32
C MET A 137 -1.69 -13.29 14.29
N TYR A 138 -2.52 -12.25 14.16
CA TYR A 138 -2.06 -10.86 13.99
C TYR A 138 -2.21 -9.98 15.25
N CYS A 139 -2.83 -10.50 16.31
CA CYS A 139 -3.07 -9.73 17.54
C CYS A 139 -1.76 -9.27 18.20
N ARG A 140 -1.69 -7.97 18.52
CA ARG A 140 -0.55 -7.36 19.22
C ARG A 140 -0.76 -7.20 20.73
N LYS A 141 -2.00 -7.36 21.19
CA LYS A 141 -2.41 -7.21 22.59
C LYS A 141 -2.49 -8.52 23.37
N ALA A 142 -2.66 -9.64 22.69
CA ALA A 142 -2.72 -10.95 23.31
C ALA A 142 -1.44 -11.24 24.12
N LYS A 143 -1.56 -12.11 25.13
CA LYS A 143 -0.43 -12.58 25.94
C LYS A 143 0.61 -13.29 25.07
N LEU A 144 0.16 -14.07 24.09
CA LEU A 144 0.99 -14.69 23.07
C LEU A 144 0.98 -13.80 21.82
N LYS A 145 2.12 -13.19 21.52
CA LYS A 145 2.30 -12.31 20.37
C LYS A 145 3.12 -13.01 19.32
N LEU A 146 2.50 -13.32 18.19
CA LEU A 146 3.24 -13.69 16.99
C LEU A 146 3.73 -12.38 16.36
N LEU A 147 5.02 -12.30 16.04
CA LEU A 147 5.61 -11.14 15.38
C LEU A 147 5.27 -11.14 13.88
N MET A 148 3.98 -11.26 13.56
CA MET A 148 3.43 -11.31 12.22
C MET A 148 2.58 -10.07 11.95
N LYS A 149 2.71 -9.52 10.74
CA LYS A 149 1.94 -8.38 10.28
C LYS A 149 0.95 -8.83 9.21
N SER A 150 -0.28 -8.37 9.34
CA SER A 150 -1.31 -8.55 8.32
C SER A 150 -0.95 -7.71 7.09
N ILE A 151 -1.01 -8.32 5.90
CA ILE A 151 -0.76 -7.59 4.66
C ILE A 151 -1.91 -6.61 4.39
N LEU A 152 -3.13 -6.97 4.77
CA LEU A 152 -4.30 -6.12 4.64
C LEU A 152 -4.19 -4.88 5.54
N GLU A 153 -3.72 -5.05 6.77
CA GLU A 153 -3.45 -3.96 7.70
C GLU A 153 -2.39 -3.01 7.13
N GLU A 154 -1.25 -3.53 6.69
CA GLU A 154 -0.16 -2.73 6.12
C GLU A 154 -0.60 -2.04 4.80
N TYR A 155 -1.44 -2.68 4.00
CA TYR A 155 -2.06 -2.08 2.82
C TYR A 155 -2.94 -0.87 3.17
N LYS A 156 -3.87 -1.03 4.12
CA LYS A 156 -4.76 0.05 4.56
C LYS A 156 -3.95 1.22 5.14
N CYS A 157 -3.01 0.92 6.03
CA CYS A 157 -2.07 1.89 6.59
C CYS A 157 -1.26 2.61 5.51
N GLY A 158 -0.78 1.89 4.49
CA GLY A 158 -0.05 2.43 3.35
C GLY A 158 -0.88 3.41 2.52
N LYS A 159 -2.14 3.06 2.22
CA LYS A 159 -3.06 3.93 1.47
C LYS A 159 -3.44 5.19 2.25
N VAL A 160 -3.73 5.05 3.55
CA VAL A 160 -3.99 6.18 4.44
C VAL A 160 -2.79 7.11 4.48
N ARG A 161 -1.60 6.54 4.72
CA ARG A 161 -0.33 7.29 4.75
C ARG A 161 -0.12 8.08 3.47
N LEU A 162 -0.45 7.50 2.32
CA LEU A 162 -0.34 8.16 1.03
C LEU A 162 -1.28 9.36 0.94
N VAL A 163 -2.58 9.19 1.24
CA VAL A 163 -3.55 10.29 1.20
C VAL A 163 -3.14 11.42 2.15
N THR A 164 -2.88 11.11 3.42
CA THR A 164 -2.58 12.16 4.39
C THR A 164 -1.24 12.85 4.09
N MET A 165 -0.28 12.17 3.46
CA MET A 165 0.95 12.80 2.98
C MET A 165 0.70 13.78 1.83
N LEU A 166 -0.25 13.50 0.94
CA LEU A 166 -0.62 14.40 -0.15
C LEU A 166 -1.41 15.60 0.37
N GLU A 167 -2.32 15.40 1.33
CA GLU A 167 -3.09 16.47 1.98
C GLU A 167 -2.18 17.46 2.74
N GLU A 168 -1.17 16.95 3.43
CA GLU A 168 -0.20 17.74 4.21
C GLU A 168 1.04 18.13 3.41
N SER A 169 1.03 18.03 2.08
CA SER A 169 2.19 18.40 1.27
C SER A 169 2.46 19.91 1.36
N ASP A 170 3.74 20.27 1.46
CA ASP A 170 4.20 21.67 1.43
C ASP A 170 4.04 22.30 0.02
N ASP A 171 3.99 21.47 -1.02
CA ASP A 171 3.79 21.92 -2.40
C ASP A 171 2.31 22.27 -2.63
N PRO A 172 1.97 23.55 -2.93
CA PRO A 172 0.60 23.98 -3.12
C PRO A 172 -0.07 23.28 -4.32
N VAL A 173 0.69 22.90 -5.35
CA VAL A 173 0.14 22.20 -6.52
C VAL A 173 -0.31 20.80 -6.12
N VAL A 174 0.54 20.05 -5.42
CA VAL A 174 0.21 18.71 -4.93
C VAL A 174 -0.99 18.75 -3.99
N LYS A 175 -1.00 19.72 -3.08
CA LYS A 175 -2.11 19.94 -2.14
C LYS A 175 -3.42 20.32 -2.80
N THR A 176 -3.38 20.94 -3.99
CA THR A 176 -4.58 21.30 -4.76
C THR A 176 -5.12 20.12 -5.56
N VAL A 177 -4.24 19.30 -6.16
CA VAL A 177 -4.64 18.20 -7.06
C VAL A 177 -5.30 17.04 -6.31
N GLN A 178 -4.83 16.70 -5.11
CA GLN A 178 -5.36 15.62 -4.24
C GLN A 178 -5.95 14.43 -5.01
N PRO A 179 -5.11 13.60 -5.67
CA PRO A 179 -5.59 12.52 -6.51
C PRO A 179 -6.43 11.52 -5.71
N SER A 180 -7.62 11.19 -6.24
CA SER A 180 -8.49 10.19 -5.64
C SER A 180 -7.87 8.79 -5.79
N ILE A 181 -7.49 8.15 -4.69
CA ILE A 181 -7.01 6.77 -4.69
C ILE A 181 -8.20 5.83 -4.80
N LYS A 182 -8.15 4.87 -5.73
CA LYS A 182 -9.21 3.87 -5.90
C LYS A 182 -8.83 2.58 -5.16
N THR A 183 -9.55 2.29 -4.08
CA THR A 183 -9.37 1.08 -3.26
C THR A 183 -10.49 0.03 -3.43
N GLY A 184 -11.37 0.23 -4.42
CA GLY A 184 -12.53 -0.62 -4.69
C GLY A 184 -13.80 -0.17 -3.98
N ARG A 185 -14.82 -1.03 -3.95
CA ARG A 185 -16.13 -0.73 -3.34
C ARG A 185 -16.20 -1.01 -1.84
N ASN A 186 -15.49 -2.04 -1.37
CA ASN A 186 -15.61 -2.55 0.00
C ASN A 186 -14.99 -1.64 1.05
N TRP A 187 -14.01 -0.82 0.68
CA TRP A 187 -13.31 0.04 1.61
C TRP A 187 -12.87 1.31 0.91
N LYS A 188 -13.16 2.45 1.53
CA LYS A 188 -12.79 3.79 1.05
C LYS A 188 -11.87 4.45 2.04
N VAL A 189 -10.77 5.01 1.53
CA VAL A 189 -9.71 5.59 2.36
C VAL A 189 -10.17 6.87 3.06
N ALA A 190 -10.91 7.74 2.36
CA ALA A 190 -11.39 9.01 2.92
C ALA A 190 -12.29 8.79 4.15
N GLU A 191 -13.30 7.92 4.02
CA GLU A 191 -14.21 7.56 5.12
C GLU A 191 -13.44 7.01 6.32
N ALA A 192 -12.46 6.13 6.09
CA ALA A 192 -11.64 5.57 7.16
C ALA A 192 -10.75 6.61 7.85
N ILE A 193 -10.23 7.59 7.10
CA ILE A 193 -9.46 8.71 7.66
C ILE A 193 -10.34 9.60 8.52
N ASP A 194 -11.54 9.93 8.05
CA ASP A 194 -12.47 10.79 8.78
C ASP A 194 -12.95 10.11 10.06
N GLU A 195 -13.34 8.83 9.99
CA GLU A 195 -13.67 8.02 11.18
C GLU A 195 -12.51 8.01 12.19
N ALA A 196 -11.28 7.77 11.73
CA ALA A 196 -10.11 7.78 12.60
C ALA A 196 -9.85 9.16 13.23
N LYS A 197 -10.03 10.26 12.47
CA LYS A 197 -9.91 11.62 12.99
C LYS A 197 -10.98 11.92 14.05
N GLU A 198 -12.23 11.51 13.83
CA GLU A 198 -13.30 11.69 14.80
C GLU A 198 -13.08 10.87 16.07
N CYS A 199 -12.66 9.61 15.94
CA CYS A 199 -12.34 8.79 17.11
C CYS A 199 -11.16 9.35 17.91
N LEU A 200 -10.16 9.94 17.24
CA LEU A 200 -9.06 10.62 17.93
C LEU A 200 -9.56 11.85 18.70
N ARG A 201 -10.46 12.66 18.12
CA ARG A 201 -11.11 13.78 18.83
C ARG A 201 -11.94 13.30 20.02
N LEU A 202 -12.75 12.25 19.83
CA LEU A 202 -13.54 11.66 20.91
C LEU A 202 -12.64 11.16 22.05
N LYS A 203 -11.50 10.56 21.72
CA LYS A 203 -10.50 10.13 22.71
C LYS A 203 -9.93 11.31 23.50
N GLU A 204 -9.79 12.50 22.90
CA GLU A 204 -9.42 13.71 23.65
C GLU A 204 -10.51 14.14 24.62
N VAL A 205 -11.78 14.10 24.19
CA VAL A 205 -12.94 14.48 25.03
C VAL A 205 -13.10 13.55 26.22
N ILE A 206 -12.95 12.24 26.01
CA ILE A 206 -12.99 11.22 27.07
C ILE A 206 -11.84 11.43 28.07
N GLY A 207 -10.71 11.96 27.60
CA GLY A 207 -9.51 12.15 28.40
C GLY A 207 -8.74 10.85 28.65
N GLN A 208 -7.79 10.90 29.57
CA GLN A 208 -6.93 9.77 29.88
C GLN A 208 -7.66 8.79 30.80
N THR A 209 -7.96 7.60 30.30
CA THR A 209 -8.52 6.52 31.10
C THR A 209 -7.41 5.65 31.70
N GLN A 210 -7.71 4.98 32.81
CA GLN A 210 -6.80 4.03 33.41
C GLN A 210 -6.74 2.75 32.56
N THR A 211 -5.62 2.52 31.88
CA THR A 211 -5.41 1.32 31.05
C THR A 211 -4.70 0.18 31.77
N ASP A 212 -4.03 0.46 32.89
CA ASP A 212 -3.23 -0.50 33.65
C ASP A 212 -3.36 -0.24 35.17
N ARG A 213 -2.84 -1.15 35.99
CA ARG A 213 -2.83 -1.04 37.46
C ARG A 213 -1.86 0.02 37.99
N LYS A 214 -1.14 0.73 37.12
CA LYS A 214 -0.18 1.79 37.47
C LYS A 214 -0.83 3.11 37.92
N GLY A 215 -2.16 3.23 37.81
CA GLY A 215 -2.89 4.45 38.15
C GLY A 215 -2.84 5.54 37.06
N LEU A 216 -3.71 6.54 37.22
CA LEU A 216 -3.79 7.72 36.33
C LEU A 216 -2.51 8.57 36.42
N GLY A 217 -2.09 9.18 35.31
CA GLY A 217 -0.90 10.04 35.26
C GLY A 217 0.45 9.31 35.13
N SER A 218 0.47 7.97 35.19
CA SER A 218 1.69 7.17 35.03
C SER A 218 2.25 7.14 33.61
N SER A 219 1.47 7.55 32.61
CA SER A 219 1.86 7.58 31.19
C SER A 219 1.64 8.95 30.58
N SER A 220 2.59 9.41 29.78
CA SER A 220 2.46 10.64 29.00
C SER A 220 1.55 10.40 27.79
N VAL A 221 0.42 11.10 27.72
CA VAL A 221 -0.50 11.03 26.58
C VAL A 221 -0.17 12.12 25.57
N LYS A 222 -0.08 11.73 24.30
CA LYS A 222 -0.06 12.68 23.19
C LYS A 222 -1.51 12.98 22.77
N TRP A 223 -1.83 14.26 22.71
CA TRP A 223 -3.16 14.77 22.36
C TRP A 223 -3.19 15.19 20.89
N TRP A 224 -4.22 14.77 20.16
CA TRP A 224 -4.42 15.04 18.74
C TRP A 224 -4.43 16.54 18.39
N SER A 225 -5.05 17.35 19.24
CA SER A 225 -5.10 18.82 19.16
C SER A 225 -3.73 19.47 19.31
N LYS A 226 -2.82 18.84 20.05
CA LYS A 226 -1.47 19.35 20.35
C LYS A 226 -0.39 18.81 19.42
N THR A 227 -0.70 17.80 18.61
CA THR A 227 0.27 17.22 17.66
C THR A 227 0.14 17.84 16.27
N GLY A 228 1.27 17.94 15.57
CA GLY A 228 1.37 18.51 14.23
C GLY A 228 2.15 17.62 13.27
N GLY A 229 1.93 17.82 11.97
CA GLY A 229 2.67 17.19 10.87
C GLY A 229 2.73 15.66 10.97
N LYS A 230 3.96 15.11 10.89
CA LYS A 230 4.17 13.65 10.86
C LYS A 230 3.57 12.93 12.07
N GLU A 231 3.68 13.49 13.27
CA GLU A 231 3.15 12.84 14.47
C GLU A 231 1.63 12.69 14.39
N LYS A 232 0.96 13.72 13.86
CA LYS A 232 -0.48 13.71 13.62
C LYS A 232 -0.84 12.58 12.65
N ARG A 233 -0.14 12.45 11.52
CA ARG A 233 -0.34 11.32 10.59
C ARG A 233 -0.14 9.96 11.24
N ASP A 234 0.92 9.81 12.03
CA ASP A 234 1.20 8.55 12.71
C ASP A 234 0.08 8.17 13.69
N MET A 235 -0.57 9.13 14.37
CA MET A 235 -1.74 8.85 15.22
C MET A 235 -2.94 8.29 14.43
N VAL A 236 -3.23 8.82 13.24
CA VAL A 236 -4.31 8.30 12.36
C VAL A 236 -4.00 6.88 11.90
N ILE A 237 -2.76 6.64 11.46
CA ILE A 237 -2.32 5.33 10.97
C ILE A 237 -2.37 4.30 12.09
N ILE A 238 -1.90 4.65 13.30
CA ILE A 238 -1.94 3.78 14.47
C ILE A 238 -3.38 3.40 14.83
N TYR A 239 -4.32 4.35 14.73
CA TYR A 239 -5.73 4.08 14.99
C TYR A 239 -6.31 3.04 14.00
N LEU A 240 -5.94 3.14 12.72
CA LEU A 240 -6.45 2.25 11.67
C LEU A 240 -5.82 0.87 11.62
N SER A 241 -4.73 0.63 12.35
CA SER A 241 -4.20 -0.72 12.58
C SER A 241 -5.18 -1.51 13.46
N VAL A 242 -6.12 -2.20 12.80
CA VAL A 242 -7.32 -2.88 13.33
C VAL A 242 -7.03 -3.82 14.51
N PHE A 243 -5.81 -4.36 14.63
CA PHE A 243 -5.44 -5.29 15.71
C PHE A 243 -4.92 -4.64 16.99
N LEU A 244 -5.02 -3.31 17.08
CA LEU A 244 -4.81 -2.56 18.32
C LEU A 244 -6.09 -2.33 19.14
N TYR A 245 -7.25 -2.84 18.72
CA TYR A 245 -8.52 -2.56 19.41
C TYR A 245 -9.31 -3.78 19.90
N ILE A 246 -8.83 -5.00 19.62
CA ILE A 246 -9.26 -6.24 20.28
C ILE A 246 -8.14 -6.68 21.22
#